data_AF-A0A821XSN9-F1
#
_entry.id   AF-A0A821XSN9-F1
#
_cell.length_a   1.000
_cell.length_b   1.000
_cell.length_c   1.000
_cell.angle_alpha   90.00
_cell.angle_beta   90.00
_cell.angle_gamma   90.00
#
_symmetry.space_group_name_H-M   'P 1'
#
loop_
_entity.id
_entity.type
_entity.pdbx_description
1 polymer ?
#
loop_
_entity_poly.entity_id
_entity_poly.type
_entity_poly.pdbx_seq_one_letter_code
_entity_poly.pdbx_strand_id
1 'polypeptide(L)'
;LCSAFVTDSAIYLHSFAYGYGDKQIIADTWLIQIDNAVNYATVSRDGLCVPLTGNNFVSEPAMINAITTTDFTPTVDDPSIFDIPAECNTAV
;
A
#
# COMPACT_ATOMS: atom_id res chain seq x y z
N LEU A 1 -2.22 0.12 15.53
CA LEU A 1 -2.54 -0.14 14.11
C LEU A 1 -1.70 0.80 13.26
N CYS A 2 -1.27 0.35 12.07
CA CYS A 2 -0.59 1.18 11.08
C CYS A 2 -1.60 2.12 10.40
N SER A 3 -2.06 3.14 11.13
CA SER A 3 -3.18 4.01 10.73
C SER A 3 -2.91 4.83 9.47
N ALA A 4 -1.63 4.99 9.07
CA ALA A 4 -1.26 5.65 7.82
C ALA A 4 -1.62 4.82 6.56
N PHE A 5 -1.78 3.50 6.69
CA PHE A 5 -1.96 2.58 5.56
C PHE A 5 -3.26 1.76 5.64
N VAL A 6 -3.80 1.60 6.84
CA VAL A 6 -4.97 0.76 7.11
C VAL A 6 -6.02 1.61 7.82
N THR A 7 -7.23 1.66 7.26
CA THR A 7 -8.33 2.42 7.85
C THR A 7 -8.83 1.76 9.13
N ASP A 8 -9.46 2.54 10.02
CA ASP A 8 -10.04 2.00 11.26
C ASP A 8 -11.18 1.00 11.00
N SER A 9 -11.79 1.04 9.82
CA SER A 9 -12.82 0.11 9.37
C SER A 9 -12.28 -1.21 8.78
N ALA A 10 -10.96 -1.34 8.66
CA ALA A 10 -10.36 -2.51 8.04
C ALA A 10 -10.56 -3.78 8.88
N ILE A 11 -10.80 -4.89 8.18
CA ILE A 11 -10.97 -6.21 8.80
C ILE A 11 -9.64 -6.95 8.72
N TYR A 12 -9.08 -7.31 9.86
CA TYR A 12 -7.90 -8.17 9.91
C TYR A 12 -8.20 -9.54 9.28
N LEU A 13 -7.33 -9.99 8.38
CA LEU A 13 -7.46 -11.31 7.76
C LEU A 13 -6.50 -12.32 8.35
N HIS A 14 -5.20 -12.12 8.17
CA HIS A 14 -4.15 -13.03 8.61
C HIS A 14 -2.80 -12.33 8.73
N SER A 15 -1.82 -13.04 9.28
CA SER A 15 -0.42 -12.65 9.34
C SER A 15 0.40 -13.65 8.52
N PHE A 16 1.43 -13.17 7.83
CA PHE A 16 2.33 -13.99 7.01
C PHE A 16 3.79 -13.59 7.23
N ALA A 17 4.69 -14.55 7.14
CA ALA A 17 6.13 -14.33 7.21
C ALA A 17 6.76 -14.36 5.81
N TYR A 18 7.29 -13.23 5.37
CA TYR A 18 8.01 -13.09 4.12
C TYR A 18 9.50 -13.35 4.34
N GLY A 19 10.07 -14.36 3.68
CA GLY A 19 11.49 -14.70 3.77
C GLY A 19 11.75 -16.06 4.42
N TYR A 20 12.96 -16.29 4.92
CA TYR A 20 13.36 -17.59 5.48
C TYR A 20 14.36 -17.45 6.63
N GLY A 21 14.21 -18.29 7.66
CA GLY A 21 15.13 -18.31 8.80
C GLY A 21 15.09 -17.02 9.62
N ASP A 22 16.25 -16.45 9.87
CA ASP A 22 16.45 -15.18 10.56
C ASP A 22 16.12 -13.95 9.70
N LYS A 23 15.99 -14.13 8.38
CA LYS A 23 15.66 -13.09 7.41
C LYS A 23 14.18 -13.16 7.03
N GLN A 24 13.33 -12.91 8.02
CA GLN A 24 11.88 -12.89 7.83
C GLN A 24 11.29 -11.53 8.22
N ILE A 25 10.35 -11.06 7.43
CA ILE A 25 9.47 -9.93 7.74
C ILE A 25 8.12 -10.51 8.09
N ILE A 26 7.67 -10.27 9.31
CA ILE A 26 6.29 -10.59 9.70
C ILE A 26 5.40 -9.44 9.25
N ALA A 27 4.30 -9.76 8.57
CA ALA A 27 3.39 -8.77 8.02
C ALA A 27 1.94 -9.17 8.25
N ASP A 28 1.07 -8.19 8.43
CA ASP A 28 -0.36 -8.37 8.65
C ASP A 28 -1.13 -7.91 7.40
N THR A 29 -2.10 -8.72 6.98
CA THR A 29 -2.98 -8.44 5.85
C THR A 29 -4.37 -8.04 6.33
N TRP A 30 -4.89 -6.97 5.74
CA TRP A 30 -6.17 -6.37 6.08
C TRP A 30 -7.05 -6.26 4.84
N LEU A 31 -8.35 -6.51 5.02
CA LEU A 31 -9.40 -6.25 4.04
C LEU A 31 -9.96 -4.85 4.26
N ILE A 32 -10.02 -4.04 3.21
CA ILE A 32 -10.49 -2.66 3.26
C ILE A 32 -11.53 -2.48 2.16
N GLN A 33 -12.76 -2.17 2.54
CA GLN A 33 -13.81 -1.77 1.60
C GLN A 33 -13.78 -0.25 1.44
N ILE A 34 -13.59 0.23 0.20
CA ILE A 34 -13.69 1.64 -0.15
C ILE A 34 -14.63 1.73 -1.35
N ASP A 35 -15.78 2.38 -1.17
CA ASP A 35 -16.84 2.48 -2.18
C ASP A 35 -17.21 1.10 -2.78
N ASN A 36 -17.13 0.95 -4.10
CA ASN A 36 -17.39 -0.29 -4.82
C ASN A 36 -16.17 -1.20 -4.97
N ALA A 37 -15.06 -0.89 -4.29
CA ALA A 37 -13.81 -1.62 -4.38
C ALA A 37 -13.46 -2.38 -3.10
N VAL A 38 -13.04 -3.63 -3.28
CA VAL A 38 -12.46 -4.47 -2.21
C VAL A 38 -10.95 -4.36 -2.32
N ASN A 39 -10.28 -4.03 -1.22
CA ASN A 39 -8.83 -3.88 -1.18
C ASN A 39 -8.21 -4.82 -0.16
N TYR A 40 -7.02 -5.32 -0.48
CA TYR A 40 -6.16 -6.05 0.46
C TYR A 40 -4.88 -5.26 0.63
N ALA A 41 -4.53 -4.94 1.87
CA ALA A 41 -3.29 -4.26 2.20
C ALA A 41 -2.46 -5.14 3.15
N THR A 42 -1.22 -5.42 2.77
CA THR A 42 -0.26 -6.13 3.61
C THR A 42 0.86 -5.19 4.03
N VAL A 43 1.05 -5.04 5.34
CA VAL A 43 2.02 -4.11 5.94
C VAL A 43 2.91 -4.84 6.94
N SER A 44 4.16 -4.41 7.09
CA SER A 44 5.09 -4.98 8.06
C SER A 44 4.62 -4.77 9.51
N ARG A 45 4.89 -5.76 10.36
CA ARG A 45 4.52 -5.79 11.80
C ARG A 45 5.65 -5.35 12.73
N ASP A 46 6.80 -4.97 12.16
CA ASP A 46 8.01 -4.54 12.87
C ASP A 46 7.89 -3.15 13.53
N GLY A 47 6.74 -2.50 13.43
CA GLY A 47 6.48 -1.16 13.95
C GLY A 47 6.82 -0.03 12.97
N LEU A 48 7.47 -0.34 11.85
CA LEU A 48 7.73 0.62 10.77
C LEU A 48 6.56 0.73 9.79
N CYS A 49 5.65 -0.26 9.78
CA CYS A 49 4.44 -0.25 8.98
C CYS A 49 4.70 -0.11 7.47
N VAL A 50 5.76 -0.74 6.96
CA VAL A 50 6.15 -0.66 5.55
C VAL A 50 5.10 -1.37 4.69
N PRO A 51 4.55 -0.71 3.65
CA PRO A 51 3.64 -1.37 2.72
C PRO A 51 4.41 -2.40 1.89
N LEU A 52 3.92 -3.64 1.83
CA LEU A 52 4.55 -4.71 1.07
C LEU A 52 3.77 -4.99 -0.21
N THR A 53 2.48 -5.27 -0.09
CA THR A 53 1.59 -5.54 -1.21
C THR A 53 0.23 -4.90 -1.01
N GLY A 54 -0.34 -4.43 -2.12
CA GLY A 54 -1.68 -3.85 -2.20
C GLY A 54 -2.42 -4.45 -3.38
N ASN A 55 -3.65 -4.93 -3.15
CA ASN A 55 -4.52 -5.39 -4.22
C ASN A 55 -5.83 -4.62 -4.16
N ASN A 56 -6.37 -4.26 -5.32
CA ASN A 56 -7.63 -3.55 -5.47
C ASN A 56 -8.48 -4.30 -6.50
N PHE A 57 -9.71 -4.62 -6.11
CA PHE A 57 -10.69 -5.32 -6.94
C PHE A 57 -11.91 -4.43 -7.07
N VAL A 58 -12.16 -3.94 -8.28
CA VAL A 58 -13.35 -3.15 -8.62
C VAL A 58 -14.30 -4.06 -9.38
N SER A 59 -15.57 -4.10 -8.99
CA SER A 59 -16.58 -4.93 -9.66
C SER A 59 -17.00 -4.36 -11.01
N GLU A 60 -17.07 -3.02 -11.14
CA GLU A 60 -17.49 -2.34 -12.35
C GLU A 60 -16.68 -1.05 -12.60
N PRO A 61 -15.89 -0.98 -13.70
CA PRO A 61 -15.56 -2.10 -14.58
C PRO A 61 -14.78 -3.18 -13.81
N ALA A 62 -14.99 -4.45 -14.14
CA ALA A 62 -14.27 -5.56 -13.51
C ALA A 62 -12.75 -5.39 -13.74
N MET A 63 -12.04 -4.96 -12.70
CA MET A 63 -10.63 -4.62 -12.76
C MET A 63 -9.93 -5.11 -11.50
N ILE A 64 -8.72 -5.64 -11.69
CA ILE A 64 -7.84 -6.06 -10.62
C ILE A 64 -6.51 -5.34 -10.80
N ASN A 65 -6.14 -4.56 -9.79
CA ASN A 65 -4.84 -3.90 -9.71
C ASN A 65 -4.05 -4.49 -8.55
N ALA A 66 -2.79 -4.82 -8.80
CA ALA A 66 -1.87 -5.31 -7.78
C ALA A 66 -0.60 -4.47 -7.81
N ILE A 67 -0.15 -4.06 -6.63
CA ILE A 67 1.07 -3.28 -6.43
C ILE A 67 1.93 -4.03 -5.43
N THR A 68 3.21 -4.18 -5.74
CA THR A 68 4.24 -4.65 -4.80
C THR A 68 5.24 -3.53 -4.62
N THR A 69 5.58 -3.24 -3.37
CA THR A 69 6.55 -2.18 -3.04
C THR A 69 7.87 -2.81 -2.62
N THR A 70 8.96 -2.34 -3.20
CA THR A 70 10.33 -2.69 -2.81
C THR A 70 11.13 -1.41 -2.57
N ASP A 71 12.25 -1.51 -1.84
CA ASP A 71 13.19 -0.41 -1.63
C ASP A 71 12.55 0.86 -1.02
N PHE A 72 11.61 0.65 -0.09
CA PHE A 72 10.87 1.74 0.56
C PHE A 72 11.79 2.60 1.45
N THR A 73 11.79 3.90 1.19
CA THR A 73 12.34 4.92 2.09
C THR A 73 11.19 5.76 2.66
N PRO A 74 11.10 5.96 3.98
CA PRO A 74 10.00 6.70 4.60
C PRO A 74 10.08 8.22 4.38
N THR A 75 11.10 8.70 3.67
CA THR A 75 11.38 10.11 3.41
C THR A 75 11.48 10.37 1.91
N VAL A 76 11.14 11.59 1.51
CA VAL A 76 11.38 12.11 0.16
C VAL A 76 12.65 12.94 0.20
N ASP A 77 13.66 12.53 -0.57
CA ASP A 77 14.97 13.19 -0.58
C ASP A 77 14.95 14.49 -1.40
N ASP A 78 14.16 14.53 -2.48
CA ASP A 78 13.98 15.70 -3.34
C ASP A 78 12.49 16.03 -3.48
N PRO A 79 11.98 17.08 -2.80
CA PRO A 79 10.57 17.45 -2.88
C PRO A 79 10.18 18.09 -4.22
N SER A 80 11.14 18.54 -5.04
CA SER A 80 10.84 19.17 -6.34
C SER A 80 10.22 18.20 -7.36
N ILE A 81 10.27 16.89 -7.09
CA ILE A 81 9.56 15.87 -7.90
C ILE A 81 8.05 16.08 -7.93
N PHE A 82 7.50 16.85 -6.97
CA PHE A 82 6.08 17.21 -6.93
C PHE A 82 5.78 18.53 -7.64
N ASP A 83 6.79 19.28 -8.09
CA ASP A 83 6.58 20.51 -8.86
C ASP A 83 6.09 20.16 -10.26
N ILE A 84 4.96 20.74 -10.67
CA ILE A 84 4.37 20.52 -11.99
C ILE A 84 5.24 21.22 -13.04
N PRO A 85 5.79 20.49 -14.05
CA PRO A 85 6.58 21.11 -15.10
C PRO A 85 5.78 22.17 -15.86
N ALA A 86 6.45 23.25 -16.28
CA ALA A 86 5.78 24.36 -16.99
C ALA A 86 5.06 23.90 -18.28
N GLU A 87 5.56 22.85 -18.91
CA GLU A 87 4.99 22.20 -20.11
C GLU A 87 3.61 21.58 -19.85
N CYS A 88 3.30 21.20 -18.61
CA CYS A 88 2.01 20.62 -18.23
C CYS A 88 0.92 21.68 -17.98
N ASN A 89 1.26 22.98 -17.96
CA ASN A 89 0.31 24.07 -17.71
C ASN A 89 -0.56 24.43 -18.93
N THR A 90 -0.44 23.71 -20.05
CA THR A 90 -1.19 23.99 -21.29
C THR A 90 -2.33 23.01 -21.56
N ALA A 91 -2.60 22.06 -20.67
CA ALA A 91 -3.77 21.19 -20.77
C ALA A 91 -5.03 21.92 -20.27
N VAL A 92 -5.64 22.71 -21.16
CA VAL A 92 -7.00 23.27 -21.00
C VAL A 92 -7.93 22.53 -21.94
#